data_AF-A0A9Q8WAB5-F1
#
_entry.id   AF-A0A9Q8WAB5-F1
#
_cell.length_a   1.000
_cell.length_b   1.000
_cell.length_c   1.000
_cell.angle_alpha   90.00
_cell.angle_beta   90.00
_cell.angle_gamma   90.00
#
_symmetry.space_group_name_H-M   'P 1'
#
loop_
_entity.id
_entity.type
_entity.pdbx_description
1 polymer ?
#
loop_
_entity_poly.entity_id
_entity_poly.type
_entity_poly.pdbx_seq_one_letter_code
_entity_poly.pdbx_strand_id
1 'polypeptide(L)'
;MKPTAFLAAMAIASSGVNADCFPNGMIGHYGTWLKQKVLALNADRLALACMAIAGSAKESFVGEESRTYCMQEADGLKWDFSIKNLNTGKRVLGQAECMSGLSKEAYGCYRGGKTSYWNWQYISDPNAGSCIGK
;
A
#
# COMPACT_ATOMS: atom_id res chain seq x y z
N MET A 1 8.91 -56.08 -4.87
CA MET A 1 9.29 -54.81 -5.54
C MET A 1 8.45 -53.69 -4.92
N LYS A 2 9.07 -52.68 -4.30
CA LYS A 2 8.36 -51.56 -3.66
C LYS A 2 8.24 -50.40 -4.66
N PRO A 3 7.09 -49.75 -4.82
CA PRO A 3 7.00 -48.57 -5.67
C PRO A 3 7.53 -47.36 -4.91
N THR A 4 8.58 -46.73 -5.43
CA THR A 4 9.12 -45.47 -4.92
C THR A 4 8.27 -44.34 -5.51
N ALA A 5 7.45 -43.70 -4.67
CA ALA A 5 6.69 -42.52 -5.07
C ALA A 5 7.62 -41.32 -5.21
N PHE A 6 7.72 -40.78 -6.43
CA PHE A 6 8.38 -39.50 -6.71
C PHE A 6 7.38 -38.36 -6.41
N LEU A 7 7.62 -37.61 -5.34
CA LEU A 7 6.92 -36.35 -5.07
C LEU A 7 7.60 -35.23 -5.87
N ALA A 8 6.94 -34.78 -6.95
CA ALA A 8 7.31 -33.57 -7.65
C ALA A 8 6.84 -32.35 -6.85
N ALA A 9 7.77 -31.63 -6.22
CA ALA A 9 7.49 -30.35 -5.59
C ALA A 9 7.39 -29.26 -6.67
N MET A 10 6.16 -28.82 -6.98
CA MET A 10 5.93 -27.63 -7.80
C MET A 10 6.36 -26.39 -6.99
N ALA A 11 7.52 -25.82 -7.33
CA ALA A 11 7.91 -24.51 -6.84
C ALA A 11 6.96 -23.46 -7.44
N ILE A 12 6.05 -22.95 -6.63
CA ILE A 12 5.22 -21.79 -7.00
C ILE A 12 6.16 -20.59 -7.03
N ALA A 13 6.55 -20.16 -8.23
CA ALA A 13 7.25 -18.90 -8.43
C ALA A 13 6.26 -17.77 -8.07
N SER A 14 6.27 -17.33 -6.81
CA SER A 14 5.67 -16.05 -6.44
C SER A 14 6.47 -14.97 -7.17
N SER A 15 5.90 -14.40 -8.22
CA SER A 15 6.41 -13.17 -8.83
C SER A 15 6.29 -12.06 -7.78
N GLY A 16 7.29 -11.98 -6.90
CA GLY A 16 7.44 -10.91 -5.93
C GLY A 16 7.67 -9.64 -6.71
N VAL A 17 6.58 -8.92 -7.02
CA VAL A 17 6.71 -7.56 -7.54
C VAL A 17 7.29 -6.78 -6.39
N ASN A 18 8.57 -6.41 -6.48
CA ASN A 18 9.21 -5.54 -5.50
C ASN A 18 8.62 -4.12 -5.61
N ALA A 19 8.68 -3.36 -4.52
CA ALA A 19 8.35 -1.94 -4.55
C ALA A 19 9.39 -1.19 -5.40
N ASP A 20 8.98 -0.20 -6.19
CA ASP A 20 9.93 0.73 -6.81
C ASP A 20 10.17 1.86 -5.81
N CYS A 21 11.26 1.76 -5.07
CA CYS A 21 11.55 2.64 -3.96
C CYS A 21 11.97 4.03 -4.43
N PHE A 22 11.47 5.07 -3.77
CA PHE A 22 11.89 6.43 -4.10
C PHE A 22 13.38 6.63 -3.77
N PRO A 23 14.20 7.14 -4.71
CA PRO A 23 15.63 7.32 -4.49
C PRO A 23 15.93 8.52 -3.58
N ASN A 24 15.03 9.50 -3.54
CA ASN A 24 15.15 10.76 -2.79
C ASN A 24 13.83 11.08 -2.08
N GLY A 25 13.82 12.09 -1.20
CA GLY A 25 12.62 12.52 -0.47
C GLY A 25 12.83 12.56 1.05
N MET A 26 11.77 12.47 1.84
CA MET A 26 11.92 12.20 3.27
C MET A 26 12.17 10.72 3.54
N ILE A 27 12.62 10.43 4.74
CA ILE A 27 12.85 9.06 5.19
C ILE A 27 11.59 8.62 5.93
N GLY A 28 10.99 7.53 5.46
CA GLY A 28 9.83 6.90 6.11
C GLY A 28 10.20 5.74 7.03
N HIS A 29 11.49 5.41 7.17
CA HIS A 29 12.00 4.34 8.03
C HIS A 29 11.25 3.01 7.85
N TYR A 30 11.00 2.59 6.60
CA TYR A 30 10.24 1.38 6.28
C TYR A 30 8.84 1.33 6.94
N GLY A 31 8.21 2.50 7.07
CA GLY A 31 6.86 2.67 7.62
C GLY A 31 6.71 2.13 9.03
N THR A 32 7.76 2.14 9.85
CA THR A 32 7.70 1.66 11.25
C THR A 32 6.62 2.36 12.05
N TRP A 33 6.45 3.68 11.88
CA TRP A 33 5.34 4.43 12.48
C TRP A 33 3.98 3.95 11.99
N LEU A 34 3.86 3.62 10.71
CA LEU A 34 2.61 3.15 10.10
C LEU A 34 2.15 1.79 10.60
N LYS A 35 3.07 0.96 11.12
CA LYS A 35 2.78 -0.35 11.76
C LYS A 35 2.27 -0.21 13.19
N GLN A 36 2.35 0.98 13.78
CA GLN A 36 1.87 1.19 15.14
C GLN A 36 0.35 1.21 15.18
N LYS A 37 -0.22 0.62 16.24
CA LYS A 37 -1.66 0.65 16.50
C LYS A 37 -2.12 2.01 17.00
N VAL A 38 -3.27 2.45 16.49
CA VAL A 38 -4.10 3.45 17.13
C VAL A 38 -5.03 2.73 18.11
N LEU A 39 -4.70 2.78 19.39
CA LEU A 39 -5.37 2.00 20.45
C LEU A 39 -6.89 2.20 20.46
N ALA A 40 -7.36 3.44 20.25
CA ALA A 40 -8.78 3.77 20.22
C ALA A 40 -9.56 3.04 19.11
N LEU A 41 -8.88 2.60 18.06
CA LEU A 41 -9.49 1.96 16.89
C LEU A 41 -9.07 0.48 16.74
N ASN A 42 -8.13 0.00 17.56
CA ASN A 42 -7.49 -1.32 17.44
C ASN A 42 -7.03 -1.64 16.00
N ALA A 43 -6.51 -0.63 15.30
CA ALA A 43 -6.06 -0.74 13.92
C ALA A 43 -4.70 -0.06 13.74
N ASP A 44 -3.85 -0.61 12.88
CA ASP A 44 -2.60 0.03 12.51
C ASP A 44 -2.86 1.27 11.68
N ARG A 45 -1.95 2.25 11.73
CA ARG A 45 -2.13 3.53 11.01
C ARG A 45 -2.32 3.34 9.51
N LEU A 46 -1.61 2.40 8.89
CA LEU A 46 -1.81 2.11 7.47
C LEU A 46 -3.23 1.59 7.17
N ALA A 47 -3.84 0.83 8.09
CA ALA A 47 -5.22 0.40 7.94
C ALA A 47 -6.19 1.59 7.97
N LEU A 48 -5.88 2.65 8.71
CA LEU A 48 -6.67 3.90 8.67
C LEU A 48 -6.58 4.58 7.30
N ALA A 49 -5.39 4.61 6.69
CA ALA A 49 -5.23 5.13 5.34
C ALA A 49 -6.04 4.32 4.31
N CYS A 50 -6.00 2.98 4.42
CA CYS A 50 -6.82 2.13 3.57
C CYS A 50 -8.32 2.30 3.80
N MET A 51 -8.77 2.48 5.05
CA MET A 51 -10.16 2.82 5.32
C MET A 51 -10.56 4.17 4.72
N ALA A 52 -9.69 5.18 4.77
CA ALA A 52 -9.98 6.48 4.17
C ALA A 52 -10.05 6.43 2.63
N ILE A 53 -9.21 5.62 1.98
CA ILE A 53 -9.12 5.53 0.51
C ILE A 53 -10.16 4.57 -0.08
N ALA A 54 -10.22 3.34 0.43
CA ALA A 54 -11.08 2.27 -0.10
C ALA A 54 -12.46 2.21 0.58
N GLY A 55 -12.60 2.83 1.77
CA GLY A 55 -13.84 2.74 2.56
C GLY A 55 -14.21 1.29 2.90
N SER A 56 -15.49 1.02 3.03
CA SER A 56 -16.00 -0.35 3.27
C SER A 56 -16.03 -1.23 1.99
N ALA A 57 -15.26 -0.86 0.94
CA ALA A 57 -15.27 -1.51 -0.37
C ALA A 57 -16.66 -1.56 -1.03
N LYS A 58 -17.53 -0.60 -0.70
CA LYS A 58 -18.88 -0.45 -1.31
C LYS A 58 -18.87 0.45 -2.54
N GLU A 59 -17.94 1.41 -2.57
CA GLU A 59 -17.81 2.36 -3.66
C GLU A 59 -16.67 1.96 -4.58
N SER A 60 -16.97 1.84 -5.86
CA SER A 60 -15.95 1.58 -6.88
C SER A 60 -15.14 2.84 -7.16
N PHE A 61 -13.88 2.65 -7.51
CA PHE A 61 -13.14 3.65 -8.26
C PHE A 61 -13.68 3.67 -9.69
N VAL A 62 -13.95 4.84 -10.24
CA VAL A 62 -14.17 4.96 -11.69
C VAL A 62 -12.86 4.75 -12.44
N GLY A 63 -12.94 4.59 -13.76
CA GLY A 63 -11.74 4.40 -14.57
C GLY A 63 -10.79 5.59 -14.45
N GLU A 64 -9.50 5.31 -14.34
CA GLU A 64 -8.44 6.33 -14.16
C GLU A 64 -8.55 7.19 -12.89
N GLU A 65 -9.51 6.92 -11.99
CA GLU A 65 -9.66 7.65 -10.74
C GLU A 65 -8.46 7.43 -9.82
N SER A 66 -7.96 8.52 -9.24
CA SER A 66 -7.01 8.48 -8.14
C SER A 66 -7.65 9.01 -6.87
N ARG A 67 -7.53 8.25 -5.79
CA ARG A 67 -7.87 8.71 -4.44
C ARG A 67 -6.61 8.83 -3.62
N THR A 68 -6.60 9.80 -2.72
CA THR A 68 -5.44 10.10 -1.89
C THR A 68 -5.83 10.26 -0.44
N TYR A 69 -4.88 10.04 0.45
CA TYR A 69 -5.04 10.33 1.87
C TYR A 69 -3.72 10.75 2.47
N CYS A 70 -3.77 11.71 3.39
CA CYS A 70 -2.59 12.23 4.08
C CYS A 70 -2.63 11.83 5.55
N MET A 71 -1.53 11.28 6.07
CA MET A 71 -1.36 11.04 7.51
C MET A 71 -0.17 11.82 8.04
N GLN A 72 -0.44 12.63 9.08
CA GLN A 72 0.62 13.37 9.75
C GLN A 72 1.37 12.46 10.71
N GLU A 73 2.69 12.36 10.54
CA GLU A 73 3.58 11.76 11.54
C GLU A 73 4.00 12.83 12.57
N ALA A 74 5.28 13.17 12.64
CA ALA A 74 5.84 14.18 13.54
C ALA A 74 6.93 14.98 12.81
N ASP A 75 7.37 16.10 13.39
CA ASP A 75 8.54 16.85 12.91
C ASP A 75 8.48 17.27 11.43
N GLY A 76 7.29 17.58 10.95
CA GLY A 76 7.06 17.97 9.55
C GLY A 76 7.13 16.81 8.56
N LEU A 77 7.25 15.56 9.02
CA LEU A 77 7.05 14.37 8.20
C LEU A 77 5.56 14.02 8.10
N LYS A 78 5.09 13.81 6.88
CA LYS A 78 3.77 13.28 6.56
C LYS A 78 3.88 12.14 5.56
N TRP A 79 2.88 11.28 5.53
CA TRP A 79 2.71 10.26 4.51
C TRP A 79 1.58 10.66 3.56
N ASP A 80 1.91 10.82 2.28
CA ASP A 80 0.90 10.93 1.22
C ASP A 80 0.70 9.55 0.59
N PHE A 81 -0.51 9.03 0.73
CA PHE A 81 -0.93 7.80 0.08
C PHE A 81 -1.74 8.13 -1.17
N SER A 82 -1.54 7.36 -2.23
CA SER A 82 -2.37 7.43 -3.42
C SER A 82 -2.63 6.03 -3.97
N ILE A 83 -3.87 5.81 -4.39
CA ILE A 83 -4.24 4.63 -5.17
C ILE A 83 -4.99 5.09 -6.41
N LYS A 84 -4.53 4.64 -7.59
CA LYS A 84 -5.16 4.94 -8.87
C LYS A 84 -5.66 3.67 -9.55
N ASN A 85 -6.91 3.66 -9.99
CA ASN A 85 -7.43 2.63 -10.89
C ASN A 85 -6.82 2.84 -12.29
N LEU A 86 -6.11 1.85 -12.81
CA LEU A 86 -5.46 1.89 -14.12
C LEU A 86 -6.34 1.31 -15.24
N ASN A 87 -7.58 0.95 -14.92
CA ASN A 87 -8.57 0.54 -15.91
C ASN A 87 -9.35 1.73 -16.41
N THR A 88 -9.96 1.57 -17.59
CA THR A 88 -11.00 2.47 -18.11
C THR A 88 -12.36 2.24 -17.43
N GLY A 89 -12.58 1.04 -16.85
CA GLY A 89 -13.82 0.64 -16.19
C GLY A 89 -13.79 0.85 -14.67
N LYS A 90 -14.97 0.71 -14.05
CA LYS A 90 -15.12 0.77 -12.59
C LYS A 90 -14.51 -0.47 -11.93
N ARG A 91 -13.87 -0.29 -10.77
CA ARG A 91 -13.34 -1.40 -9.97
C ARG A 91 -13.46 -1.11 -8.47
N VAL A 92 -13.86 -2.11 -7.70
CA VAL A 92 -13.84 -2.05 -6.23
C VAL A 92 -12.45 -2.41 -5.74
N LEU A 93 -11.92 -1.61 -4.81
CA LEU A 93 -10.72 -1.93 -4.06
C LEU A 93 -11.09 -2.43 -2.67
N GLY A 94 -10.72 -3.67 -2.36
CA GLY A 94 -10.93 -4.24 -1.03
C GLY A 94 -9.89 -3.74 -0.02
N GLN A 95 -10.23 -3.80 1.28
CA GLN A 95 -9.29 -3.45 2.36
C GLN A 95 -8.01 -4.29 2.32
N ALA A 96 -8.11 -5.61 2.07
CA ALA A 96 -6.95 -6.49 1.97
C ALA A 96 -6.05 -6.15 0.77
N GLU A 97 -6.63 -5.80 -0.38
CA GLU A 97 -5.88 -5.41 -1.59
C GLU A 97 -5.20 -4.04 -1.39
N CYS A 98 -5.90 -3.09 -0.76
CA CYS A 98 -5.30 -1.82 -0.35
C CYS A 98 -4.11 -2.02 0.58
N MET A 99 -4.30 -2.82 1.64
CA MET A 99 -3.24 -3.10 2.62
C MET A 99 -2.06 -3.79 1.95
N SER A 100 -2.31 -4.80 1.13
CA SER A 100 -1.25 -5.51 0.40
C SER A 100 -0.46 -4.56 -0.51
N GLY A 101 -1.13 -3.66 -1.23
CA GLY A 101 -0.47 -2.72 -2.14
C GLY A 101 0.32 -1.64 -1.40
N LEU A 102 -0.33 -0.89 -0.49
CA LEU A 102 0.34 0.22 0.20
C LEU A 102 1.42 -0.27 1.18
N SER A 103 1.23 -1.40 1.86
CA SER A 103 2.24 -1.91 2.81
C SER A 103 3.52 -2.32 2.10
N LYS A 104 3.42 -2.86 0.89
CA LYS A 104 4.57 -3.21 0.06
C LYS A 104 5.43 -1.96 -0.20
N GLU A 105 4.79 -0.86 -0.58
CA GLU A 105 5.49 0.41 -0.85
C GLU A 105 6.03 1.07 0.42
N ALA A 106 5.24 1.10 1.50
CA ALA A 106 5.62 1.74 2.75
C ALA A 106 6.69 0.97 3.53
N TYR A 107 6.61 -0.36 3.54
CA TYR A 107 7.43 -1.23 4.40
C TYR A 107 8.61 -1.86 3.67
N GLY A 108 8.54 -1.97 2.35
CA GLY A 108 9.64 -2.47 1.52
C GLY A 108 10.71 -1.40 1.25
N CYS A 109 10.38 -0.12 1.45
CA CYS A 109 11.25 0.98 1.04
C CYS A 109 11.54 1.96 2.18
N TYR A 110 12.82 2.31 2.33
CA TYR A 110 13.28 3.25 3.36
C TYR A 110 12.64 4.65 3.24
N ARG A 111 12.35 5.05 2.01
CA ARG A 111 11.79 6.36 1.63
C ARG A 111 10.40 6.22 1.01
N GLY A 112 9.69 5.13 1.30
CA GLY A 112 8.46 4.81 0.59
C GLY A 112 8.71 4.43 -0.87
N GLY A 113 7.63 4.19 -1.59
CA GLY A 113 7.70 3.66 -2.93
C GLY A 113 6.42 3.81 -3.71
N LYS A 114 6.49 3.36 -4.96
CA LYS A 114 5.40 3.34 -5.90
C LYS A 114 5.48 2.08 -6.72
N THR A 115 4.37 1.39 -6.93
CA THR A 115 4.28 0.44 -8.04
C THR A 115 2.94 0.50 -8.75
N SER A 116 2.98 0.25 -10.05
CA SER A 116 1.80 -0.12 -10.82
C SER A 116 1.79 -1.64 -10.96
N TYR A 117 0.71 -2.28 -10.52
CA TYR A 117 0.51 -3.71 -10.68
C TYR A 117 -0.92 -4.00 -11.10
N TRP A 118 -1.06 -4.68 -12.24
CA TRP A 118 -2.34 -5.01 -12.87
C TRP A 118 -3.24 -3.77 -13.04
N ASN A 119 -4.20 -3.63 -12.13
CA ASN A 119 -5.32 -2.71 -12.21
C ASN A 119 -5.11 -1.46 -11.37
N TRP A 120 -4.04 -1.41 -10.59
CA TRP A 120 -3.84 -0.38 -9.58
C TRP A 120 -2.42 0.17 -9.62
N GLN A 121 -2.30 1.45 -9.36
CA GLN A 121 -1.06 2.06 -8.91
C GLN A 121 -1.18 2.37 -7.42
N TYR A 122 -0.17 1.97 -6.65
CA TYR A 122 -0.05 2.22 -5.23
C TYR A 122 1.14 3.14 -5.00
N ILE A 123 0.95 4.16 -4.16
CA ILE A 123 2.00 5.08 -3.72
C ILE A 123 1.89 5.24 -2.21
N SER A 124 3.02 5.06 -1.51
CA SER A 124 3.18 5.43 -0.10
C SER A 124 4.41 6.33 0.01
N ASP A 125 4.21 7.63 0.11
CA ASP A 125 5.27 8.63 -0.03
C ASP A 125 5.47 9.44 1.25
N PRO A 126 6.55 9.21 2.01
CA PRO A 126 6.96 10.08 3.10
C PRO A 126 7.51 11.41 2.55
N ASN A 127 6.85 12.50 2.89
CA ASN A 127 7.14 13.84 2.41
C ASN A 127 7.25 14.86 3.53
N ALA A 128 7.93 15.97 3.24
CA ALA A 128 7.92 17.13 4.11
C ALA A 128 6.59 17.88 4.00
N GLY A 129 6.10 18.40 5.13
CA GLY A 129 4.97 19.31 5.21
C GLY A 129 3.90 18.87 6.21
N SER A 130 2.71 19.46 6.03
CA SER A 130 1.54 19.20 6.87
C SER A 130 0.39 18.59 6.05
N CYS A 131 -0.42 17.76 6.69
CA CYS A 131 -1.71 17.32 6.14
C CYS A 131 -2.82 18.39 6.29
N ILE A 132 -2.61 19.42 7.11
CA ILE A 132 -3.55 20.53 7.29
C ILE A 132 -3.31 21.56 6.18
N GLY A 133 -4.36 21.95 5.46
CA GLY A 133 -4.31 22.97 4.40
C GLY A 133 -4.22 22.43 2.97
N LYS A 134 -4.48 21.14 2.76
CA LYS A 134 -4.78 20.56 1.44
C LYS A 134 -6.29 20.57 1.18
#